data_AF-A0A011UHZ0-F1
#
_entry.id   AF-A0A011UHZ0-F1
#
_cell.length_a   1.000
_cell.length_b   1.000
_cell.length_c   1.000
_cell.angle_alpha   90.00
_cell.angle_beta   90.00
_cell.angle_gamma   90.00
#
_symmetry.space_group_name_H-M   'P 1'
#
loop_
_entity.id
_entity.type
_entity.pdbx_description
1 polymer ?
#
loop_
_entity_poly.entity_id
_entity_poly.type
_entity_poly.pdbx_seq_one_letter_code
_entity_poly.pdbx_strand_id
1 'polypeptide(L)' 'MKWTAAADAEKYGIAVYQAGKWRVKVQVNGNVTSYTSPKVETGTYKMVVCAKVNGEWDTGSINKRAFNVTIE' A
#
# COMPACT_ATOMS: atom_id res chain seq x y z
N MET A 1 1.65 -8.68 4.78
CA MET A 1 2.53 -8.42 3.61
C MET A 1 3.79 -7.70 4.07
N LYS A 2 4.90 -7.86 3.34
CA LYS A 2 6.16 -7.13 3.56
C LYS A 2 6.59 -6.49 2.24
N TRP A 3 7.16 -5.30 2.28
CA TRP A 3 7.70 -4.60 1.11
C TRP A 3 9.10 -4.09 1.39
N THR A 4 9.86 -3.85 0.32
CA THR A 4 11.18 -3.23 0.42
C THR A 4 11.02 -1.76 0.76
N ALA A 5 11.79 -1.28 1.75
CA ALA A 5 11.82 0.14 2.05
C ALA A 5 12.38 0.92 0.84
N ALA A 6 11.72 2.02 0.47
CA ALA A 6 12.30 3.03 -0.39
C ALA A 6 13.28 3.89 0.42
N ALA A 7 14.40 4.26 -0.21
CA ALA A 7 15.33 5.25 0.34
C ALA A 7 14.57 6.57 0.55
N ASP A 8 14.82 7.23 1.68
CA ASP A 8 14.20 8.52 2.06
C ASP A 8 12.67 8.51 2.19
N ALA A 9 12.06 7.33 2.36
CA ALA A 9 10.65 7.24 2.67
C ALA A 9 10.36 7.74 4.09
N GLU A 10 9.59 8.81 4.20
CA GLU A 10 9.09 9.33 5.47
C GLU A 10 7.91 8.50 5.98
N LYS A 11 7.05 8.03 5.06
CA LYS A 11 5.83 7.26 5.36
C LYS A 11 5.51 6.29 4.23
N TYR A 12 4.74 5.25 4.55
CA TYR A 12 4.09 4.40 3.56
C TYR A 12 2.58 4.46 3.68
N GLY A 13 1.90 4.56 2.55
CA GLY A 13 0.45 4.55 2.43
C GLY A 13 0.04 3.26 1.74
N ILE A 14 -0.77 2.44 2.42
CA ILE A 14 -1.32 1.23 1.84
C ILE A 14 -2.71 1.55 1.32
N ALA A 15 -2.90 1.41 0.01
CA ALA A 15 -4.17 1.62 -0.66
C ALA A 15 -4.71 0.33 -1.26
N VAL A 16 -6.04 0.21 -1.25
CA VAL A 16 -6.77 -0.89 -1.87
C VAL A 16 -7.67 -0.31 -2.95
N TYR A 17 -7.73 -0.97 -4.09
CA TYR A 17 -8.63 -0.61 -5.17
C TYR A 17 -10.02 -1.19 -4.88
N GLN A 18 -11.00 -0.32 -4.64
CA GLN A 18 -12.38 -0.70 -4.34
C GLN A 18 -13.34 0.18 -5.12
N ALA A 19 -14.36 -0.42 -5.74
CA ALA A 19 -15.41 0.31 -6.48
C ALA A 19 -14.85 1.32 -7.51
N GLY A 20 -13.82 0.93 -8.28
CA GLY A 20 -13.25 1.76 -9.34
C GLY A 20 -12.31 2.88 -8.87
N LYS A 21 -11.97 2.94 -7.58
CA LYS A 21 -11.10 3.99 -7.01
C LYS A 21 -10.08 3.41 -6.04
N TRP A 22 -8.92 4.05 -5.96
CA TRP A 22 -7.92 3.78 -4.92
C TRP A 22 -8.36 4.39 -3.59
N ARG A 23 -8.41 3.58 -2.53
CA ARG A 23 -8.71 4.02 -1.16
C ARG A 23 -7.54 3.69 -0.25
N VAL A 24 -6.94 4.71 0.35
CA VAL A 24 -5.91 4.53 1.38
C VAL A 24 -6.56 3.95 2.63
N LYS A 25 -6.11 2.77 3.06
CA LYS A 25 -6.62 2.09 4.25
C LYS A 25 -5.84 2.43 5.50
N VAL A 26 -4.52 2.53 5.36
CA VAL A 26 -3.62 2.78 6.48
C VAL A 26 -2.39 3.54 5.99
N GLN A 27 -1.86 4.38 6.86
CA GLN A 27 -0.56 5.01 6.68
C GLN A 27 0.32 4.60 7.84
N VAL A 28 1.54 4.17 7.53
CA VAL A 28 2.55 3.76 8.50
C VAL A 28 3.79 4.63 8.32
N ASN A 29 4.62 4.71 9.35
CA ASN A 29 5.87 5.46 9.28
C ASN A 29 6.86 4.78 8.31
N GLY A 30 7.83 5.54 7.81
CA GLY A 30 8.83 5.08 6.84
C GLY A 30 9.77 3.99 7.36
N ASN A 31 9.79 3.75 8.67
CA ASN A 31 10.49 2.63 9.29
C ASN A 31 9.66 1.34 9.33
N VAL A 32 8.37 1.39 8.97
CA VAL A 32 7.48 0.23 8.94
C VAL A 32 7.42 -0.33 7.52
N THR A 33 7.95 -1.55 7.35
CA THR A 33 7.99 -2.27 6.06
C THR A 33 7.11 -3.52 6.04
N SER A 34 6.28 -3.68 7.07
CA SER A 34 5.37 -4.79 7.21
C SER A 34 4.03 -4.30 7.72
N TYR A 35 2.97 -4.83 7.13
CA TYR A 35 1.62 -4.58 7.58
C TYR A 35 0.82 -5.86 7.50
N THR A 36 0.11 -6.13 8.58
CA THR A 36 -0.87 -7.20 8.66
C THR A 36 -2.22 -6.54 8.68
N SER A 37 -2.99 -6.79 7.63
CA SER A 37 -4.39 -6.36 7.61
C SER A 37 -5.14 -7.08 8.74
N PRO A 38 -6.02 -6.40 9.50
CA PRO A 38 -6.96 -7.08 10.38
C PRO A 38 -7.86 -8.00 9.57
N LYS A 39 -8.69 -8.81 10.25
CA LYS A 39 -9.60 -9.79 9.64
C LYS A 39 -10.36 -9.14 8.46
N VAL A 40 -10.05 -9.62 7.25
CA VAL A 40 -10.71 -9.21 6.00
C VAL A 40 -11.52 -10.40 5.51
N GLU A 41 -12.63 -10.13 4.83
CA GLU A 41 -13.36 -11.15 4.10
C GLU A 41 -12.46 -11.79 3.04
N THR A 42 -12.68 -13.09 2.81
CA THR A 42 -12.00 -13.84 1.75
C THR A 42 -12.33 -13.22 0.39
N GLY A 43 -11.34 -13.21 -0.50
CA GLY A 43 -11.47 -12.56 -1.79
C GLY A 43 -10.15 -12.07 -2.35
N THR A 44 -10.20 -11.57 -3.59
CA THR A 44 -9.04 -11.00 -4.28
C THR A 44 -9.08 -9.48 -4.17
N TYR A 45 -8.03 -8.90 -3.59
CA TYR A 45 -7.89 -7.46 -3.39
C TYR A 45 -6.69 -6.94 -4.17
N LYS A 46 -6.90 -5.89 -4.96
CA LYS A 46 -5.80 -5.17 -5.61
C LYS A 46 -5.27 -4.12 -4.64
N MET A 47 -4.04 -4.30 -4.17
CA MET A 47 -3.39 -3.46 -3.18
C MET A 47 -2.15 -2.79 -3.75
N VAL A 48 -1.74 -1.69 -3.14
CA VAL A 48 -0.51 -0.97 -3.49
C VAL A 48 0.07 -0.28 -2.27
N VAL A 49 1.39 -0.18 -2.22
CA VAL A 49 2.13 0.59 -1.22
C VAL A 49 2.74 1.80 -1.92
N CYS A 50 2.41 3.00 -1.45
CA CYS A 50 2.99 4.26 -1.91
C CYS A 50 3.95 4.78 -0.85
N ALA A 51 5.16 5.14 -1.24
CA ALA A 51 6.09 5.82 -0.34
C ALA A 51 5.83 7.33 -0.40
N LYS A 52 5.99 8.00 0.74
CA LYS A 52 6.05 9.46 0.83
C LYS A 52 7.52 9.85 0.95
N VAL A 53 8.05 10.57 -0.02
CA VAL A 53 9.44 11.01 -0.08
C VAL A 53 9.45 12.52 -0.26
N ASN A 54 10.23 13.22 0.55
CA ASN A 54 10.39 14.68 0.46
C ASN A 54 9.05 15.46 0.47
N GLY A 55 8.10 15.04 1.31
CA GLY A 55 6.79 15.68 1.43
C GLY A 55 5.75 15.24 0.37
N GLU A 56 6.15 14.49 -0.66
CA GLU A 56 5.27 14.08 -1.77
C GLU A 56 4.99 12.58 -1.79
N TRP A 57 3.76 12.21 -2.16
CA TRP A 57 3.37 10.82 -2.32
C TRP A 57 3.70 10.33 -3.73
N ASP A 58 4.52 9.29 -3.82
CA ASP A 58 4.82 8.65 -5.09
C ASP A 58 3.62 7.83 -5.59
N THR A 59 2.77 8.50 -6.38
CA THR A 59 1.54 7.94 -6.97
C THR A 59 1.62 7.78 -8.49
N GLY A 60 2.69 8.27 -9.13
CA GLY A 60 2.83 8.30 -10.59
C GLY A 60 2.83 6.92 -11.26
N SER A 61 3.23 5.87 -10.53
CA SER A 61 3.23 4.48 -11.01
C SER A 61 2.38 3.54 -10.16
N ILE A 62 1.34 4.04 -9.50
CA ILE A 62 0.52 3.26 -8.56
C ILE A 62 -0.06 1.98 -9.19
N ASN A 63 -0.51 2.05 -10.46
CA ASN A 63 -1.07 0.90 -11.15
C ASN A 63 -0.02 -0.18 -11.50
N LYS A 64 1.24 0.21 -11.74
CA LYS A 64 2.34 -0.72 -12.05
C LYS A 64 2.89 -1.40 -10.79
N ARG A 65 2.83 -0.71 -9.65
CA ARG A 65 3.24 -1.21 -8.33
C ARG A 65 2.14 -1.97 -7.61
N ALA A 66 0.93 -1.96 -8.16
CA ALA A 66 -0.19 -2.68 -7.59
C ALA A 66 0.01 -4.19 -7.72
N PHE A 67 -0.30 -4.91 -6.66
CA PHE A 67 -0.28 -6.36 -6.60
C PHE A 67 -1.63 -6.89 -6.13
N ASN A 68 -1.94 -8.12 -6.51
CA ASN A 68 -3.20 -8.78 -6.13
C ASN A 68 -2.91 -9.66 -4.92
N VAL A 69 -3.73 -9.52 -3.89
CA VAL A 69 -3.68 -10.33 -2.68
C VAL A 69 -4.96 -11.13 -2.62
N THR A 70 -4.85 -12.45 -2.70
CA THR A 70 -5.97 -13.36 -2.48
C THR A 70 -5.95 -13.82 -1.03
N ILE A 71 -7.08 -13.65 -0.36
CA ILE A 71 -7.31 -14.17 0.98
C ILE A 71 -8.27 -15.35 0.81
N GLU A 72 -7.81 -16.55 1.18
CA GLU A 72 -8.55 -17.81 1.14
C GLU A 72 -8.98 -18.25 2.54
#